data_AF-A0A269XEI5-F1
#
_entry.id   AF-A0A269XEI5-F1
#
_cell.length_a   1.000
_cell.length_b   1.000
_cell.length_c   1.000
_cell.angle_alpha   90.00
_cell.angle_beta   90.00
_cell.angle_gamma   90.00
#
_symmetry.space_group_name_H-M   'P 1'
#
loop_
_entity.id
_entity.type
_entity.pdbx_description
1 polymer ?
#
loop_
_entity_poly.entity_id
_entity_poly.type
_entity_poly.pdbx_seq_one_letter_code
_entity_poly.pdbx_strand_id
1 'polypeptide(L)'
;IAIIFVVLGALISAFAAIGLLRLKDVYSRAHAAGKAATLGAMFLLFGSFLYFIGTEGYVNMQLIIGIIFVFITGPLSSHMIMKA
;
A
#
# COMPACT_ATOMS: atom_id res chain seq x y z
N ILE A 1 -8.11 16.18 -6.42
CA ILE A 1 -7.05 15.20 -6.77
C ILE A 1 -6.86 14.13 -5.70
N ALA A 2 -6.71 14.47 -4.41
CA ALA A 2 -6.47 13.49 -3.33
C ALA A 2 -7.47 12.31 -3.29
N ILE A 3 -8.77 12.59 -3.48
CA ILE A 3 -9.83 11.57 -3.51
C ILE A 3 -9.57 10.47 -4.55
N ILE A 4 -9.05 10.83 -5.73
CA ILE A 4 -8.79 9.85 -6.80
C ILE A 4 -7.73 8.84 -6.35
N PHE A 5 -6.66 9.32 -5.72
CA PHE A 5 -5.60 8.47 -5.18
C PHE A 5 -6.09 7.59 -4.04
N VAL A 6 -6.91 8.14 -3.13
CA VAL A 6 -7.47 7.38 -2.00
C VAL A 6 -8.41 6.28 -2.50
N VAL A 7 -9.31 6.58 -3.44
CA VAL A 7 -10.24 5.59 -4.01
C VAL A 7 -9.50 4.50 -4.77
N LEU A 8 -8.50 4.86 -5.57
CA LEU A 8 -7.65 3.87 -6.25
C LEU A 8 -6.88 2.98 -5.26
N GLY A 9 -6.26 3.58 -4.23
CA GLY A 9 -5.56 2.83 -3.20
C GLY A 9 -6.47 1.89 -2.40
N ALA A 10 -7.70 2.32 -2.12
CA ALA A 10 -8.71 1.50 -1.46
C ALA A 10 -9.15 0.32 -2.34
N LEU A 11 -9.40 0.54 -3.63
CA LEU A 11 -9.75 -0.52 -4.57
C LEU A 11 -8.62 -1.56 -4.71
N ILE A 12 -7.37 -1.10 -4.87
CA ILE A 12 -6.20 -1.99 -4.94
C ILE A 12 -6.08 -2.81 -3.65
N SER A 13 -6.27 -2.19 -2.48
CA SER A 13 -6.24 -2.88 -1.19
C SER A 13 -7.36 -3.91 -1.05
N ALA A 14 -8.57 -3.60 -1.53
CA ALA A 14 -9.68 -4.54 -1.56
C ALA A 14 -9.38 -5.73 -2.48
N PHE A 15 -8.82 -5.50 -3.68
CA PHE A 15 -8.40 -6.58 -4.57
C PHE A 15 -7.28 -7.43 -3.96
N ALA A 16 -6.33 -6.82 -3.24
CA ALA A 16 -5.29 -7.54 -2.52
C ALA A 16 -5.90 -8.49 -1.47
N ALA A 17 -6.86 -8.01 -0.68
CA ALA A 17 -7.57 -8.81 0.32
C ALA A 17 -8.36 -9.97 -0.32
N ILE A 18 -9.08 -9.70 -1.40
CA ILE A 18 -9.82 -10.72 -2.16
C ILE A 18 -8.86 -11.76 -2.74
N GLY A 19 -7.72 -11.35 -3.30
CA GLY A 19 -6.68 -12.25 -3.80
C GLY A 19 -6.15 -13.17 -2.70
N LEU A 20 -5.94 -12.63 -1.50
CA LEU A 20 -5.48 -13.37 -0.33
C LEU A 20 -6.45 -14.48 0.11
N LEU A 21 -7.76 -14.25 -0.04
CA LEU A 21 -8.82 -15.20 0.30
C LEU A 21 -9.10 -16.22 -0.82
N ARG A 22 -8.98 -15.81 -2.09
CA ARG A 22 -9.38 -16.64 -3.24
C ARG A 22 -8.28 -17.56 -3.77
N LEU A 23 -7.01 -17.18 -3.61
CA LEU A 23 -5.87 -17.94 -4.13
C LEU A 23 -5.57 -19.15 -3.22
N LYS A 24 -5.42 -20.34 -3.81
CA LYS A 24 -5.15 -21.60 -3.09
C LYS A 24 -3.67 -21.77 -2.72
N ASP A 25 -2.75 -21.27 -3.53
CA ASP A 25 -1.31 -21.45 -3.32
C ASP A 25 -0.68 -20.36 -2.44
N VAL A 26 0.21 -20.78 -1.53
CA VAL A 26 0.92 -19.89 -0.58
C VAL A 26 1.73 -18.83 -1.32
N TYR A 27 2.45 -19.21 -2.38
CA TYR A 27 3.24 -18.27 -3.19
C TYR A 27 2.38 -17.24 -3.92
N SER A 28 1.24 -17.65 -4.47
CA SER A 28 0.32 -16.72 -5.14
C SER A 28 -0.36 -15.77 -4.14
N ARG A 29 -0.67 -16.25 -2.93
CA ARG A 29 -1.16 -15.40 -1.82
C ARG A 29 -0.10 -14.40 -1.37
N ALA A 30 1.15 -14.85 -1.20
CA ALA A 30 2.26 -13.99 -0.82
C ALA A 30 2.56 -12.93 -1.90
N HIS A 31 2.42 -13.28 -3.19
CA HIS A 31 2.56 -12.33 -4.29
C HIS A 31 1.45 -11.26 -4.29
N ALA A 32 0.20 -11.69 -4.13
CA ALA A 32 -0.95 -10.81 -4.07
C ALA A 32 -0.85 -9.87 -2.85
N ALA A 33 -0.52 -10.40 -1.68
CA ALA A 33 -0.33 -9.63 -0.46
C ALA A 33 0.87 -8.67 -0.55
N GLY A 34 2.00 -9.13 -1.09
CA GLY A 34 3.24 -8.36 -1.12
C GLY A 34 3.15 -7.17 -2.08
N LYS A 35 2.75 -7.38 -3.32
CA LYS A 35 2.76 -6.32 -4.35
C LYS A 35 1.52 -5.42 -4.31
N ALA A 36 0.33 -6.02 -4.22
CA ALA A 36 -0.90 -5.24 -4.31
C ALA A 36 -1.17 -4.48 -3.00
N ALA A 37 -0.90 -5.06 -1.82
CA ALA A 37 -1.15 -4.35 -0.57
C ALA A 37 -0.18 -3.17 -0.35
N THR A 38 1.09 -3.32 -0.74
CA THR A 38 2.09 -2.25 -0.62
C THR A 38 1.78 -1.09 -1.56
N LEU A 39 1.41 -1.38 -2.81
CA LEU A 39 0.98 -0.37 -3.76
C LEU A 39 -0.31 0.33 -3.28
N GLY A 40 -1.30 -0.42 -2.79
CA GLY A 40 -2.53 0.15 -2.22
C GLY A 40 -2.26 1.11 -1.07
N ALA A 41 -1.41 0.70 -0.11
CA ALA A 41 -0.99 1.53 1.00
C ALA A 41 -0.23 2.80 0.54
N MET A 42 0.62 2.70 -0.48
CA MET A 42 1.30 3.86 -1.06
C MET A 42 0.33 4.88 -1.64
N PHE A 43 -0.68 4.43 -2.40
CA PHE A 43 -1.69 5.32 -2.98
C PHE A 43 -2.53 6.02 -1.90
N LEU A 44 -2.87 5.30 -0.82
CA LEU A 44 -3.58 5.88 0.33
C LEU A 44 -2.74 6.95 1.04
N LEU A 45 -1.47 6.64 1.34
CA LEU A 45 -0.56 7.59 1.99
C LEU A 45 -0.28 8.81 1.11
N PHE A 46 -0.05 8.62 -0.19
CA PHE A 46 0.16 9.71 -1.13
C PHE A 46 -1.10 10.57 -1.31
N GLY A 47 -2.28 9.96 -1.35
CA GLY A 47 -3.56 10.68 -1.36
C GLY A 47 -3.76 11.53 -0.11
N SER A 48 -3.41 11.00 1.07
CA SER A 48 -3.47 11.75 2.33
C SER A 48 -2.45 12.89 2.37
N PHE A 49 -1.24 12.67 1.85
CA PHE A 49 -0.21 13.70 1.73
C PHE A 49 -0.66 14.88 0.88
N LEU A 50 -1.27 14.61 -0.28
CA LEU A 50 -1.85 15.65 -1.15
C LEU A 50 -3.01 16.38 -0.47
N TYR A 51 -3.79 15.71 0.37
CA TYR A 51 -4.87 16.33 1.13
C TYR A 51 -4.35 17.33 2.16
N PHE A 52 -3.32 16.98 2.93
CA PHE A 52 -2.72 17.88 3.94
C PHE A 52 -2.06 19.10 3.29
N ILE A 53 -1.36 18.92 2.18
CA ILE A 53 -0.77 20.05 1.42
C ILE A 53 -1.86 20.97 0.89
N GLY A 54 -2.94 20.42 0.32
CA GLY A 54 -3.99 21.22 -0.31
C GLY A 54 -4.94 21.90 0.68
N THR A 55 -5.15 21.32 1.86
CA THR A 55 -6.14 21.81 2.84
C THR A 55 -5.50 22.66 3.92
N GLU A 56 -4.38 22.20 4.50
CA GLU A 56 -3.77 22.85 5.66
C GLU A 56 -2.45 23.56 5.33
N GLY A 57 -1.95 23.42 4.10
CA GLY A 57 -0.80 24.19 3.59
C GLY A 57 0.55 23.79 4.19
N TYR A 58 0.62 22.72 5.00
CA TYR A 58 1.88 22.19 5.52
C TYR A 58 2.20 20.78 4.99
N VAL A 59 3.49 20.49 4.94
CA VAL A 59 4.02 19.19 4.53
C VAL A 59 4.22 18.33 5.76
N ASN A 60 3.40 17.28 5.91
CA ASN A 60 3.56 16.33 7.02
C ASN A 60 4.72 15.36 6.73
N MET A 61 5.86 15.54 7.41
CA MET A 61 7.05 14.68 7.27
C MET A 61 6.80 13.22 7.68
N GLN A 62 5.87 12.96 8.61
CA GLN A 62 5.57 11.58 9.04
C GLN A 62 4.97 10.75 7.90
N LEU A 63 4.19 11.36 7.00
CA LEU A 63 3.64 10.68 5.84
C LEU A 63 4.72 10.28 4.84
N ILE A 64 5.73 11.13 4.64
CA ILE A 64 6.88 10.84 3.77
C ILE A 64 7.67 9.65 4.32
N ILE A 65 7.94 9.66 5.62
CA ILE A 65 8.63 8.55 6.30
C ILE A 65 7.78 7.28 6.19
N GLY A 66 6.47 7.37 6.38
CA GLY A 66 5.54 6.24 6.23
C GLY A 66 5.57 5.62 4.84
N ILE A 67 5.62 6.44 3.78
CA ILE A 67 5.73 5.96 2.39
C ILE A 67 7.04 5.18 2.21
N ILE A 68 8.17 5.75 2.63
CA ILE A 68 9.48 5.10 2.51
C ILE A 68 9.50 3.78 3.31
N PHE A 69 8.94 3.80 4.51
CA PHE A 69 8.88 2.62 5.38
C PHE A 69 8.08 1.50 4.71
N VAL A 70 6.87 1.77 4.24
CA VAL A 70 6.02 0.79 3.55
C VAL A 70 6.71 0.25 2.29
N PHE A 71 7.44 1.10 1.56
CA PHE A 71 8.20 0.68 0.38
C PHE A 71 9.27 -0.37 0.69
N ILE A 72 9.96 -0.20 1.82
CA ILE A 72 11.05 -1.08 2.22
C ILE A 72 10.49 -2.35 2.87
N THR A 73 9.54 -2.20 3.79
CA THR A 73 8.95 -3.34 4.52
C THR A 73 8.21 -4.30 3.60
N GLY A 74 7.54 -3.79 2.56
CA GLY A 74 6.77 -4.60 1.63
C GLY A 74 7.53 -5.75 0.96
N PRO A 75 8.56 -5.45 0.14
CA PRO A 75 9.41 -6.46 -0.50
C PRO A 75 10.14 -7.34 0.52
N LEU A 76 10.59 -6.78 1.65
CA LEU A 76 11.26 -7.55 2.70
C LEU A 76 10.33 -8.63 3.28
N SER A 77 9.08 -8.28 3.61
CA SER A 77 8.09 -9.24 4.11
C SER A 77 7.78 -10.32 3.07
N SER A 78 7.62 -9.94 1.80
CA SER A 78 7.38 -10.91 0.72
C SER A 78 8.56 -11.88 0.52
N HIS A 79 9.79 -11.38 0.63
CA HIS A 79 10.99 -12.21 0.47
C HIS A 79 11.17 -13.17 1.65
N MET A 80 10.90 -12.72 2.88
CA MET A 80 10.96 -13.57 4.07
C MET A 80 9.95 -14.71 4.02
N ILE A 81 8.70 -14.44 3.60
CA ILE A 81 7.65 -15.46 3.50
C ILE A 81 7.99 -16.49 2.41
N MET A 82 8.64 -16.08 1.32
CA MET A 82 9.04 -17.00 0.25
C MET A 82 10.22 -17.90 0.63
N LYS A 83 11.02 -17.49 1.62
CA LYS A 83 12.20 -18.21 2.10
C LYS A 83 11.90 -19.14 3.30
N ALA A 84 10.82 -18.88 4.02
CA ALA A 84 10.33 -19.69 5.15
C ALA A 84 9.57 -20.93 4.65
#